data_AF-A0A496ADF5-F1
#
_entry.id   AF-A0A496ADF5-F1
#
_cell.length_a   1.000
_cell.length_b   1.000
_cell.length_c   1.000
_cell.angle_alpha   90.00
_cell.angle_beta   90.00
_cell.angle_gamma   90.00
#
_symmetry.space_group_name_H-M   'P 1'
#
loop_
_entity.id
_entity.type
_entity.pdbx_description
1 polymer ?
#
loop_
_entity_poly.entity_id
_entity_poly.type
_entity_poly.pdbx_seq_one_letter_code
_entity_poly.pdbx_strand_id
1 'polypeptide(L)'
;MAHEARDFTPWLAENLVFLAEALSMDLELEATEKRVGDFRADIVCRNRTDNSRVIIENQLEKSNHPHLGKVLTYAAGLDAATIIWIAEKFRPEHRDVLNWLNKNTSAALQFFGVEIEVFQIADSPYAPEFTVVTDMNN
;
A
#
# COMPACT_ATOMS: atom_id res chain seq x y z
N MET A 1 -16.68 -10.60 3.25
CA MET A 1 -16.13 -9.31 3.72
C MET A 1 -15.61 -9.33 5.18
N ALA A 2 -15.27 -10.48 5.76
CA ALA A 2 -14.43 -10.57 6.98
C ALA A 2 -13.27 -11.59 6.84
N HIS A 3 -13.18 -12.24 5.67
CA HIS A 3 -12.13 -13.21 5.31
C HIS A 3 -11.00 -12.57 4.50
N GLU A 4 -11.29 -11.53 3.72
CA GLU A 4 -10.32 -10.92 2.79
C GLU A 4 -9.09 -10.31 3.50
N ALA A 5 -9.26 -9.49 4.55
CA ALA A 5 -8.11 -8.97 5.30
C ALA A 5 -7.32 -10.08 6.05
N ARG A 6 -7.99 -11.18 6.43
CA ARG A 6 -7.35 -12.30 7.13
C ARG A 6 -6.49 -13.15 6.21
N ASP A 7 -6.85 -13.26 4.94
CA ASP A 7 -6.11 -14.09 3.97
C ASP A 7 -5.14 -13.23 3.13
N PHE A 8 -5.52 -12.01 2.78
CA PHE A 8 -4.72 -11.15 1.90
C PHE A 8 -3.49 -10.56 2.58
N THR A 9 -3.61 -10.02 3.80
CA THR A 9 -2.46 -9.42 4.48
C THR A 9 -1.33 -10.44 4.71
N PRO A 10 -1.60 -11.66 5.23
CA PRO A 10 -0.56 -12.70 5.32
C PRO A 10 -0.02 -13.12 3.96
N TRP A 11 -0.89 -13.33 2.96
CA TRP A 11 -0.46 -13.69 1.62
C TRP A 11 0.46 -12.61 1.01
N LEU A 12 0.10 -11.32 1.11
CA LEU A 12 0.89 -10.22 0.58
C LEU A 12 2.23 -10.11 1.31
N ALA A 13 2.25 -10.31 2.63
CA ALA A 13 3.48 -10.31 3.42
C ALA A 13 4.47 -11.42 2.98
N GLU A 14 3.96 -12.58 2.57
CA GLU A 14 4.77 -13.68 2.02
C GLU A 14 5.15 -13.47 0.54
N ASN A 15 4.41 -12.62 -0.18
CA ASN A 15 4.53 -12.42 -1.63
C ASN A 15 4.83 -10.96 -2.00
N LEU A 16 5.57 -10.23 -1.14
CA LEU A 16 5.92 -8.82 -1.34
C LEU A 16 6.64 -8.54 -2.66
N VAL A 17 7.28 -9.55 -3.25
CA VAL A 17 7.99 -9.45 -4.54
C VAL A 17 7.10 -8.88 -5.66
N PHE A 18 5.82 -9.27 -5.74
CA PHE A 18 4.93 -8.78 -6.79
C PHE A 18 4.65 -7.28 -6.66
N LEU A 19 4.45 -6.82 -5.43
CA LEU A 19 4.24 -5.39 -5.14
C LEU A 19 5.54 -4.59 -5.34
N ALA A 20 6.66 -5.16 -4.90
CA ALA A 20 7.99 -4.58 -5.03
C ALA A 20 8.38 -4.35 -6.50
N GLU A 21 8.11 -5.33 -7.37
CA GLU A 21 8.30 -5.22 -8.83
C GLU A 21 7.45 -4.09 -9.43
N ALA A 22 6.15 -4.03 -9.11
CA ALA A 22 5.25 -3.00 -9.62
C ALA A 22 5.67 -1.58 -9.21
N LEU A 23 6.26 -1.43 -8.01
CA LEU A 23 6.74 -0.15 -7.49
C LEU A 23 8.21 0.15 -7.84
N SER A 24 8.92 -0.80 -8.44
CA SER A 24 10.39 -0.73 -8.62
C SER A 24 11.12 -0.43 -7.30
N MET A 25 10.71 -1.10 -6.22
CA MET A 25 11.29 -0.98 -4.87
C MET A 25 11.86 -2.33 -4.40
N ASP A 26 12.75 -2.30 -3.41
CA ASP A 26 13.24 -3.52 -2.73
C ASP A 26 12.67 -3.57 -1.32
N LEU A 27 11.62 -4.36 -1.10
CA LEU A 27 10.85 -4.39 0.14
C LEU A 27 11.24 -5.58 1.03
N GLU A 28 11.60 -5.30 2.27
CA GLU A 28 11.79 -6.29 3.34
C GLU A 28 10.67 -6.18 4.38
N LEU A 29 9.98 -7.29 4.66
CA LEU A 29 8.96 -7.34 5.70
C LEU A 29 9.58 -7.07 7.09
N GLU A 30 9.04 -6.09 7.82
CA GLU A 30 9.40 -5.80 9.21
C GLU A 30 8.36 -6.36 10.18
N ALA A 31 7.07 -6.11 9.91
CA ALA A 31 5.96 -6.57 10.75
C ALA A 31 4.62 -6.57 9.99
N THR A 32 3.67 -7.35 10.47
CA THR A 32 2.24 -7.25 10.11
C THR A 32 1.44 -6.80 11.33
N GLU A 33 0.28 -6.17 11.12
CA GLU A 33 -0.64 -5.73 12.18
C GLU A 33 0.02 -4.84 13.25
N LYS A 34 0.93 -3.96 12.84
CA LYS A 34 1.72 -3.12 13.74
C LYS A 34 0.83 -2.05 14.36
N ARG A 35 0.73 -2.03 15.69
CA ARG A 35 -0.03 -1.01 16.43
C ARG A 35 0.57 0.39 16.27
N VAL A 36 -0.31 1.38 16.04
CA VAL A 36 -0.04 2.82 15.97
C VAL A 36 -1.06 3.54 16.85
N GLY A 37 -0.72 3.75 18.11
CA GLY A 37 -1.72 4.14 19.12
C GLY A 37 -2.84 3.10 19.19
N ASP A 38 -4.09 3.55 18.96
CA ASP A 38 -5.27 2.68 18.94
C ASP A 38 -5.52 1.99 17.58
N PHE A 39 -4.76 2.37 16.54
CA PHE A 39 -4.90 1.84 15.18
C PHE A 39 -3.85 0.75 14.88
N ARG A 40 -3.97 0.12 13.70
CA ARG A 40 -3.05 -0.91 13.22
C ARG A 40 -2.75 -0.72 11.75
N ALA A 41 -1.47 -0.59 11.42
CA ALA A 41 -1.01 -0.68 10.04
C ALA A 41 -0.95 -2.15 9.62
N ASP A 42 -1.47 -2.47 8.44
CA ASP A 42 -1.58 -3.86 7.99
C ASP A 42 -0.20 -4.51 7.79
N ILE A 43 0.70 -3.81 7.07
CA ILE A 43 2.08 -4.27 6.85
C ILE A 43 3.06 -3.09 7.00
N VAL A 44 4.17 -3.36 7.67
CA VAL A 44 5.33 -2.48 7.78
C VAL A 44 6.51 -3.17 7.11
N CYS A 45 7.16 -2.47 6.20
CA CYS A 45 8.36 -2.92 5.50
C CYS A 45 9.50 -1.92 5.65
N ARG A 46 10.71 -2.33 5.29
CA ARG A 46 11.81 -1.44 4.97
C ARG A 46 12.15 -1.52 3.49
N ASN A 47 12.45 -0.38 2.88
CA ASN A 47 13.12 -0.34 1.60
C ASN A 47 14.60 -0.66 1.81
N ARG A 48 15.11 -1.76 1.27
CA ARG A 48 16.52 -2.17 1.45
C ARG A 48 17.51 -1.20 0.78
N THR A 49 17.06 -0.41 -0.18
CA THR A 49 17.91 0.51 -0.96
C THR A 49 18.44 1.65 -0.09
N ASP A 50 17.59 2.26 0.72
CA ASP A 50 17.90 3.44 1.53
C ASP A 50 17.56 3.26 3.02
N ASN A 51 17.12 2.04 3.40
CA ASN A 51 16.64 1.69 4.72
C ASN A 51 15.37 2.48 5.12
N SER A 52 14.66 3.14 4.23
CA SER A 52 13.47 3.93 4.62
C SER A 52 12.31 3.03 5.03
N ARG A 53 11.42 3.52 5.90
CA ARG A 53 10.23 2.78 6.34
C ARG A 53 9.10 2.93 5.34
N VAL A 54 8.49 1.80 5.00
CA VAL A 54 7.35 1.69 4.08
C VAL A 54 6.16 1.13 4.85
N ILE A 55 4.99 1.75 4.69
CA ILE A 55 3.73 1.28 5.26
C ILE A 55 2.81 0.86 4.13
N ILE A 56 2.15 -0.29 4.28
CA ILE A 56 1.16 -0.77 3.33
C ILE A 56 -0.17 -0.90 4.07
N GLU A 57 -1.21 -0.27 3.51
CA GLU A 57 -2.59 -0.37 3.96
C GLU A 57 -3.43 -1.06 2.87
N ASN A 58 -4.06 -2.16 3.22
CA ASN A 58 -4.82 -3.00 2.30
C ASN A 58 -6.32 -2.69 2.40
N GLN A 59 -6.96 -2.46 1.26
CA GLN A 59 -8.40 -2.33 1.18
C GLN A 59 -8.94 -3.09 -0.04
N LEU A 60 -9.33 -4.35 0.11
CA LEU A 60 -9.86 -5.17 -1.00
C LEU A 60 -11.29 -4.79 -1.46
N GLU A 61 -11.61 -3.51 -1.42
CA GLU A 61 -12.84 -2.90 -1.90
C GLU A 61 -12.50 -1.56 -2.57
N LYS A 62 -13.50 -0.89 -3.13
CA LYS A 62 -13.36 0.48 -3.63
C LYS A 62 -12.86 1.43 -2.53
N SER A 63 -11.85 2.25 -2.86
CA SER A 63 -11.22 3.16 -1.90
C SER A 63 -12.22 4.07 -1.16
N ASN A 64 -12.04 4.26 0.15
CA ASN A 64 -12.96 5.01 1.02
C ASN A 64 -12.25 6.01 1.96
N HIS A 65 -12.99 6.99 2.49
CA HIS A 65 -12.45 8.02 3.38
C HIS A 65 -11.84 7.46 4.69
N PRO A 66 -12.40 6.42 5.34
CA PRO A 66 -11.76 5.80 6.49
C PRO A 66 -10.31 5.34 6.24
N HIS A 67 -10.05 4.66 5.11
CA HIS A 67 -8.69 4.21 4.79
C HIS A 67 -7.79 5.37 4.38
N LEU A 68 -8.31 6.41 3.71
CA LEU A 68 -7.54 7.65 3.49
C LEU A 68 -7.12 8.29 4.83
N GLY A 69 -8.01 8.32 5.82
CA GLY A 69 -7.69 8.81 7.16
C GLY A 69 -6.58 8.00 7.83
N LYS A 70 -6.59 6.68 7.69
CA LYS A 70 -5.52 5.80 8.18
C LYS A 70 -4.18 6.07 7.48
N VAL A 71 -4.17 6.14 6.15
CA VAL A 71 -2.98 6.46 5.32
C VAL A 71 -2.29 7.72 5.83
N LEU A 72 -3.06 8.79 6.07
CA LEU A 72 -2.53 10.05 6.59
C LEU A 72 -2.02 9.92 8.04
N THR A 73 -2.78 9.22 8.89
CA THR A 73 -2.42 9.02 10.30
C THR A 73 -1.14 8.21 10.44
N TYR A 74 -0.95 7.20 9.60
CA TYR A 74 0.25 6.35 9.63
C TYR A 74 1.46 7.06 9.05
N ALA A 75 1.30 7.85 7.99
CA ALA A 75 2.36 8.72 7.49
C ALA A 75 2.92 9.62 8.60
N ALA A 76 2.02 10.28 9.36
CA ALA A 76 2.42 11.16 10.45
C ALA A 76 2.93 10.42 11.70
N GLY A 77 2.35 9.26 12.02
CA GLY A 77 2.58 8.56 13.29
C GLY A 77 3.73 7.55 13.31
N LEU A 78 4.19 7.08 12.14
CA LEU A 78 5.21 6.03 12.03
C LEU A 78 6.53 6.48 11.42
N ASP A 79 6.70 7.77 11.14
CA ASP A 79 7.88 8.30 10.44
C ASP A 79 8.15 7.51 9.15
N ALA A 80 7.07 7.24 8.41
CA ALA A 80 7.12 6.48 7.17
C ALA A 80 7.57 7.42 6.04
N ALA A 81 8.56 6.98 5.26
CA ALA A 81 8.96 7.69 4.06
C ALA A 81 8.02 7.35 2.89
N THR A 82 7.44 6.15 2.90
CA THR A 82 6.56 5.69 1.83
C THR A 82 5.30 5.06 2.40
N ILE A 83 4.15 5.43 1.86
CA ILE A 83 2.86 4.85 2.22
C ILE A 83 2.21 4.33 0.94
N ILE A 84 1.88 3.04 0.93
CA ILE A 84 1.27 2.33 -0.17
C ILE A 84 -0.15 1.96 0.26
N TRP A 85 -1.14 2.51 -0.43
CA TRP A 85 -2.55 2.15 -0.24
C TRP A 85 -2.99 1.26 -1.39
N ILE A 86 -3.29 0.00 -1.08
CA ILE A 86 -3.77 -0.99 -2.05
C ILE A 86 -5.30 -1.00 -2.02
N ALA A 87 -5.93 -0.90 -3.19
CA ALA A 87 -7.37 -1.03 -3.32
C ALA A 87 -7.79 -1.87 -4.54
N GLU A 88 -8.99 -2.45 -4.54
CA GLU A 88 -9.54 -3.05 -5.77
C GLU A 88 -9.75 -1.96 -6.84
N LYS A 89 -10.28 -0.80 -6.42
CA LYS A 89 -10.47 0.35 -7.31
C LYS A 89 -10.34 1.66 -6.56
N PHE A 90 -9.58 2.60 -7.10
CA PHE A 90 -9.51 3.95 -6.58
C PHE A 90 -10.68 4.81 -7.07
N ARG A 91 -11.32 5.53 -6.14
CA ARG A 91 -12.07 6.73 -6.47
C ARG A 91 -11.13 7.79 -7.06
N PRO A 92 -11.52 8.48 -8.15
CA PRO A 92 -10.70 9.56 -8.72
C PRO A 92 -10.29 10.60 -7.68
N GLU A 93 -11.19 10.96 -6.77
CA GLU A 93 -10.94 11.96 -5.72
C GLU A 93 -9.85 11.51 -4.74
N HIS A 94 -9.77 10.22 -4.41
CA HIS A 94 -8.71 9.71 -3.54
C HIS A 94 -7.37 9.65 -4.27
N ARG A 95 -7.36 9.28 -5.55
CA ARG A 95 -6.15 9.37 -6.39
C ARG A 95 -5.65 10.81 -6.46
N ASP A 96 -6.55 11.77 -6.67
CA ASP A 96 -6.22 13.20 -6.72
C ASP A 96 -5.64 13.69 -5.40
N VAL A 97 -6.17 13.24 -4.26
CA VAL A 97 -5.59 13.55 -2.94
C VAL A 97 -4.16 13.02 -2.81
N LEU A 98 -3.90 11.76 -3.17
CA LEU A 98 -2.54 11.19 -3.10
C LEU A 98 -1.57 11.96 -4.01
N ASN A 99 -1.99 12.26 -5.23
CA ASN A 99 -1.21 13.06 -6.18
C ASN A 99 -0.96 14.49 -5.66
N TRP A 100 -1.95 15.11 -5.02
CA TRP A 100 -1.82 16.42 -4.42
C TRP A 100 -0.85 16.39 -3.24
N LEU A 101 -0.92 15.37 -2.37
CA LEU A 101 0.01 15.19 -1.25
C LEU A 101 1.45 15.05 -1.75
N ASN A 102 1.66 14.18 -2.73
CA ASN A 102 2.94 14.02 -3.42
C ASN A 102 3.48 15.40 -3.87
N LYS A 103 2.71 16.14 -4.68
CA LYS A 103 3.14 17.45 -5.21
C LYS A 103 3.42 18.53 -4.17
N ASN A 104 2.82 18.45 -2.98
CA ASN A 104 2.85 19.52 -1.98
C ASN A 104 3.62 19.12 -0.70
N THR A 105 4.29 17.97 -0.69
CA THR A 105 5.14 17.51 0.41
C THR A 105 6.58 17.33 -0.05
N SER A 106 7.48 16.94 0.86
CA SER A 106 8.89 16.70 0.50
C SER A 106 9.05 15.43 -0.32
N ALA A 107 10.06 15.37 -1.19
CA ALA A 107 10.42 14.14 -1.91
C ALA A 107 10.77 12.95 -1.00
N ALA A 108 11.11 13.20 0.28
CA ALA A 108 11.32 12.18 1.30
C ALA A 108 10.03 11.49 1.80
N LEU A 109 8.86 11.98 1.38
CA LEU A 109 7.55 11.40 1.68
C LEU A 109 6.83 11.09 0.37
N GLN A 110 6.44 9.83 0.18
CA GLN A 110 5.78 9.37 -1.03
C GLN A 110 4.50 8.59 -0.70
N PHE A 111 3.45 8.88 -1.44
CA PHE A 111 2.18 8.18 -1.37
C PHE A 111 1.93 7.44 -2.69
N PHE A 112 1.64 6.15 -2.58
CA PHE A 112 1.28 5.30 -3.71
C PHE A 112 -0.15 4.82 -3.56
N GLY A 113 -0.95 5.03 -4.61
CA GLY A 113 -2.20 4.29 -4.81
C GLY A 113 -1.92 3.13 -5.74
N VAL A 114 -2.28 1.92 -5.33
CA VAL A 114 -2.07 0.70 -6.12
C VAL A 114 -3.39 -0.04 -6.27
N GLU A 115 -3.83 -0.25 -7.50
CA GLU A 115 -4.97 -1.11 -7.79
C GLU A 115 -4.50 -2.57 -7.86
N ILE A 116 -5.25 -3.49 -7.26
CA ILE A 116 -5.02 -4.94 -7.34
C ILE A 116 -6.14 -5.60 -8.15
N GLU A 117 -5.74 -6.38 -9.14
CA GLU A 117 -6.61 -7.31 -9.86
C GLU A 117 -6.07 -8.75 -9.70
N VAL A 118 -6.96 -9.74 -9.74
CA VAL A 118 -6.59 -11.15 -9.60
C VAL A 118 -7.00 -11.89 -10.86
N PHE A 119 -6.02 -12.45 -11.56
CA PHE A 119 -6.21 -13.18 -12.81
C PHE A 119 -6.11 -14.69 -12.60
N GLN A 120 -6.86 -15.44 -13.41
CA GLN A 120 -6.72 -16.87 -13.53
C GLN A 120 -6.82 -17.25 -15.01
N ILE A 121 -5.82 -17.97 -15.53
CA ILE A 121 -5.83 -18.46 -16.91
C ILE A 121 -6.11 -19.97 -16.86
N ALA A 122 -7.30 -20.37 -17.29
CA ALA A 122 -7.79 -21.74 -17.16
C ALA A 122 -7.66 -22.25 -15.71
N ASP A 123 -6.90 -23.32 -15.49
CA ASP A 123 -6.71 -23.95 -14.18
C ASP A 123 -5.40 -23.49 -13.48
N SER A 124 -4.81 -22.36 -13.89
CA SER A 124 -3.62 -21.82 -13.22
C SER A 124 -3.92 -21.40 -11.78
N PRO A 125 -2.90 -21.28 -10.91
CA PRO A 125 -3.02 -20.50 -9.69
C PRO A 125 -3.42 -19.05 -10.01
N TYR A 126 -4.10 -18.41 -9.06
CA TYR A 126 -4.42 -16.99 -9.15
C TYR A 126 -3.13 -16.15 -9.18
N ALA A 127 -3.05 -15.24 -10.14
CA ALA A 127 -1.95 -14.30 -10.29
C ALA A 127 -2.42 -12.88 -9.92
N PRO A 128 -1.81 -12.23 -8.93
CA PRO A 128 -2.07 -10.83 -8.60
C PRO A 128 -1.43 -9.93 -9.67
N GLU A 129 -2.15 -8.90 -10.10
CA GLU A 129 -1.57 -7.78 -10.86
C GLU A 129 -1.72 -6.51 -10.04
N PHE A 130 -0.60 -5.82 -9.81
CA PHE A 130 -0.55 -4.56 -9.10
C PHE A 130 -0.30 -3.42 -10.08
N THR A 131 -1.23 -2.47 -10.16
CA THR A 131 -1.11 -1.29 -11.02
C THR A 131 -0.98 -0.04 -10.19
N VAL A 132 0.15 0.67 -10.32
CA VAL A 132 0.33 1.97 -9.67
C VAL A 132 -0.53 3.02 -10.37
N VAL A 133 -1.42 3.67 -9.63
CA VAL A 133 -2.36 4.67 -10.17
C VAL A 133 -2.02 6.10 -9.76
N THR A 134 -1.02 6.33 -8.93
CA THR A 134 -0.56 7.68 -8.55
C THR A 134 0.67 8.11 -9.32
N ASP A 135 0.83 9.43 -9.48
CA ASP A 135 2.04 10.01 -10.06
C ASP A 135 3.14 10.07 -8.99
N MET A 136 4.38 9.75 -9.36
CA MET A 136 5.53 9.93 -8.48
C MET A 136 5.88 11.42 -8.31
N ASN A 137 6.52 11.75 -7.18
CA ASN A 137 7.17 13.04 -7.02
C ASN A 137 8.27 13.20 -8.06
N ASN A 138 8.18 14.27 -8.87
CA ASN A 138 9.25 14.71 -9.77
C ASN A 138 10.38 15.36 -8.99
#